data_AF-F2AQ87-F1
#
_entry.id   AF-F2AQ87-F1
#
_cell.length_a   1.000
_cell.length_b   1.000
_cell.length_c   1.000
_cell.angle_alpha   90.00
_cell.angle_beta   90.00
_cell.angle_gamma   90.00
#
_symmetry.space_group_name_H-M   'P 1'
#
loop_
_entity.id
_entity.type
_entity.pdbx_description
1 polymer ?
#
loop_
_entity_poly.entity_id
_entity_poly.type
_entity_poly.pdbx_seq_one_letter_code
_entity_poly.pdbx_strand_id
1 'polypeptide(L)'
;MNATVEDVLKGPELQMPEGHSIVDKAGHQRDSVRIKWYEDGTGRTYRQHHLGSDEVPDIEIASGDLATVDIYPRDAVPVFVGHYWLTGTPTPLAANVACTDYSGAKDGKLVAYRWDGESELSADKFHWVETE
;
A
#
# COMPACT_ATOMS: atom_id res chain seq x y z
N MET A 1 -18.56 12.37 -1.55
CA MET A 1 -17.82 13.37 -2.35
C MET A 1 -16.56 13.71 -1.56
N ASN A 2 -15.53 12.86 -1.62
CA ASN A 2 -14.17 13.01 -1.05
C ASN A 2 -13.32 11.73 -1.26
N ALA A 3 -13.95 10.58 -1.57
CA ALA A 3 -13.26 9.30 -1.79
C ALA A 3 -12.10 9.40 -2.80
N THR A 4 -12.29 10.03 -3.95
CA THR A 4 -11.22 10.22 -4.95
C THR A 4 -10.02 11.01 -4.42
N VAL A 5 -10.25 12.01 -3.57
CA VAL A 5 -9.16 12.79 -2.97
C VAL A 5 -8.41 11.93 -1.96
N GLU A 6 -9.13 11.18 -1.13
CA GLU A 6 -8.56 10.24 -0.19
C GLU A 6 -7.74 9.17 -0.92
N ASP A 7 -8.28 8.52 -1.94
CA ASP A 7 -7.60 7.45 -2.70
C ASP A 7 -6.30 7.94 -3.33
N VAL A 8 -6.28 9.16 -3.88
CA VAL A 8 -5.07 9.75 -4.48
C VAL A 8 -4.03 10.11 -3.41
N LEU A 9 -4.45 10.59 -2.24
CA LEU A 9 -3.54 11.05 -1.20
C LEU A 9 -3.01 9.93 -0.31
N LYS A 10 -3.84 8.93 0.00
CA LYS A 10 -3.52 7.88 0.97
C LYS A 10 -3.67 6.47 0.42
N GLY A 11 -4.14 6.28 -0.81
CA GLY A 11 -4.41 4.96 -1.39
C GLY A 11 -5.80 4.42 -1.01
N PRO A 12 -6.34 3.48 -1.81
CA PRO A 12 -7.62 2.83 -1.51
C PRO A 12 -7.62 2.07 -0.19
N GLU A 13 -8.73 2.16 0.53
CA GLU A 13 -8.99 1.47 1.79
C GLU A 13 -10.26 0.63 1.68
N LEU A 14 -10.27 -0.53 2.36
CA LEU A 14 -11.47 -1.34 2.54
C LEU A 14 -11.96 -1.25 3.98
N GLN A 15 -13.27 -1.11 4.14
CA GLN A 15 -13.94 -1.27 5.43
C GLN A 15 -13.87 -2.73 5.87
N MET A 16 -13.48 -2.97 7.12
CA MET A 16 -13.44 -4.30 7.71
C MET A 16 -14.84 -4.77 8.11
N PRO A 17 -15.05 -6.09 8.30
CA PRO A 17 -16.32 -6.61 8.79
C PRO A 17 -16.68 -6.06 10.17
N GLU A 18 -17.97 -5.97 10.46
CA GLU A 18 -18.47 -5.49 11.74
C GLU A 18 -17.78 -6.19 12.92
N GLY A 19 -17.43 -5.40 13.95
CA GLY A 19 -16.72 -5.87 15.13
C GLY A 19 -15.19 -5.92 14.99
N HIS A 20 -14.63 -5.55 13.85
CA HIS A 20 -13.18 -5.49 13.64
C HIS A 20 -12.69 -4.04 13.53
N SER A 21 -11.55 -3.77 14.15
CA SER A 21 -10.85 -2.50 14.05
C SER A 21 -9.37 -2.69 14.34
N ILE A 22 -8.53 -1.85 13.76
CA ILE A 22 -7.11 -1.74 14.10
C ILE A 22 -6.87 -0.46 14.90
N VAL A 23 -5.79 -0.43 15.68
CA VAL A 23 -5.29 0.79 16.32
C VAL A 23 -4.05 1.22 15.57
N ASP A 24 -4.09 2.38 14.93
CA ASP A 24 -2.95 2.88 14.16
C ASP A 24 -1.77 3.28 15.07
N LYS A 25 -0.61 3.55 14.48
CA LYS A 25 0.60 3.97 15.22
C LYS A 25 0.43 5.27 16.02
N ALA A 26 -0.64 6.04 15.78
CA ALA A 26 -0.99 7.25 16.52
C ALA A 26 -2.06 7.00 17.61
N GLY A 27 -2.48 5.75 17.80
CA GLY A 27 -3.47 5.35 18.80
C GLY A 27 -4.92 5.53 18.37
N HIS A 28 -5.20 5.82 17.09
CA HIS A 28 -6.57 5.96 16.62
C HIS A 28 -7.14 4.61 16.19
N GLN A 29 -8.37 4.35 16.61
CA GLN A 29 -9.14 3.21 16.13
C GLN A 29 -9.59 3.46 14.68
N ARG A 30 -9.34 2.48 13.80
CA ARG A 30 -9.75 2.48 12.39
C ARG A 30 -10.56 1.22 12.11
N ASP A 31 -11.68 1.41 11.44
CA ASP A 31 -12.55 0.34 10.91
C ASP A 31 -12.18 -0.04 9.47
N SER A 32 -11.23 0.67 8.87
CA SER A 32 -10.78 0.46 7.49
C SER A 32 -9.27 0.30 7.43
N VAL A 33 -8.84 -0.43 6.41
CA VAL A 33 -7.43 -0.76 6.17
C VAL A 33 -7.06 -0.44 4.73
N ARG A 34 -5.86 0.11 4.55
CA ARG A 34 -5.26 0.26 3.22
C ARG A 34 -5.00 -1.11 2.62
N ILE A 35 -5.25 -1.23 1.32
CA ILE A 35 -5.07 -2.47 0.57
C ILE A 35 -4.01 -2.34 -0.52
N LYS A 36 -3.54 -3.50 -0.99
CA LYS A 36 -2.69 -3.64 -2.17
C LYS A 36 -3.55 -3.46 -3.43
N TRP A 37 -3.95 -2.22 -3.71
CA TRP A 37 -4.80 -1.82 -4.85
C TRP A 37 -4.24 -2.16 -6.24
N TYR A 38 -3.01 -2.66 -6.30
CA TYR A 38 -2.33 -3.16 -7.50
C TYR A 38 -2.34 -4.70 -7.61
N GLU A 39 -3.08 -5.40 -6.74
CA GLU A 39 -3.29 -6.84 -6.76
C GLU A 39 -4.79 -7.18 -6.78
N ASP A 40 -5.14 -8.33 -7.35
CA ASP A 40 -6.49 -8.87 -7.20
C ASP A 40 -6.69 -9.45 -5.79
N GLY A 41 -7.69 -8.93 -5.09
CA GLY A 41 -8.10 -9.34 -3.75
C GLY A 41 -9.01 -10.58 -3.72
N THR A 42 -9.46 -11.08 -4.88
CA THR A 42 -10.42 -12.19 -4.96
C THR A 42 -9.89 -13.45 -4.27
N GLY A 43 -10.68 -13.99 -3.33
CA GLY A 43 -10.30 -15.17 -2.54
C GLY A 43 -9.19 -14.93 -1.51
N ARG A 44 -8.80 -13.67 -1.28
CA ARG A 44 -7.82 -13.30 -0.25
C ARG A 44 -8.50 -12.87 1.03
N THR A 45 -7.76 -12.97 2.13
CA THR A 45 -8.16 -12.39 3.41
C THR A 45 -7.70 -10.93 3.56
N TYR A 46 -8.32 -10.18 4.48
CA TYR A 46 -7.86 -8.83 4.84
C TYR A 46 -6.36 -8.84 5.19
N ARG A 47 -5.88 -9.84 5.94
CA ARG A 47 -4.44 -10.04 6.24
C ARG A 47 -3.55 -10.17 5.02
N GLN A 48 -4.00 -10.86 3.98
CA GLN A 48 -3.20 -11.08 2.77
C GLN A 48 -3.20 -9.87 1.83
N HIS A 49 -4.31 -9.13 1.80
CA HIS A 49 -4.51 -8.00 0.90
C HIS A 49 -4.21 -6.63 1.51
N HIS A 50 -4.07 -6.55 2.84
CA HIS A 50 -3.68 -5.34 3.55
C HIS A 50 -2.27 -4.87 3.15
N LEU A 51 -2.13 -3.56 3.02
CA LEU A 51 -0.86 -2.86 2.83
C LEU A 51 -0.55 -2.03 4.09
N GLY A 52 0.26 -2.60 4.97
CA GLY A 52 0.66 -2.00 6.23
C GLY A 52 1.27 -3.03 7.17
N SER A 53 1.53 -2.61 8.41
CA SER A 53 2.10 -3.45 9.46
C SER A 53 1.11 -3.80 10.56
N ASP A 54 -0.14 -3.35 10.43
CA ASP A 54 -1.17 -3.49 11.46
C ASP A 54 -1.71 -4.93 11.51
N GLU A 55 -2.10 -5.38 12.70
CA GLU A 55 -2.71 -6.69 12.85
C GLU A 55 -4.18 -6.64 12.39
N VAL A 56 -4.41 -7.15 11.18
CA VAL A 56 -5.73 -7.20 10.55
C VAL A 56 -6.33 -8.62 10.58
N PRO A 57 -7.67 -8.76 10.53
CA PRO A 57 -8.33 -10.05 10.61
C PRO A 57 -7.94 -10.99 9.46
N ASP A 58 -7.91 -12.29 9.75
CA ASP A 58 -7.72 -13.33 8.72
C ASP A 58 -9.09 -13.83 8.23
N ILE A 59 -9.86 -12.91 7.65
CA ILE A 59 -11.22 -13.15 7.13
C ILE A 59 -11.21 -12.88 5.63
N GLU A 60 -11.85 -13.76 4.85
CA GLU A 60 -11.98 -13.59 3.40
C GLU A 60 -12.76 -12.31 3.07
N ILE A 61 -12.27 -11.55 2.08
CA ILE A 61 -12.90 -10.31 1.64
C ILE A 61 -14.09 -10.67 0.75
N ALA A 62 -15.26 -10.10 1.05
CA ALA A 62 -16.45 -10.35 0.24
C ALA A 62 -16.27 -9.73 -1.17
N SER A 63 -16.71 -10.44 -2.21
CA SER A 63 -16.60 -9.95 -3.59
C SER A 63 -17.31 -8.61 -3.82
N GLY A 64 -18.36 -8.32 -3.03
CA GLY A 64 -19.06 -7.04 -3.08
C GLY A 64 -18.22 -5.86 -2.58
N ASP A 65 -17.33 -6.09 -1.60
CA ASP A 65 -16.43 -5.05 -1.09
C ASP A 65 -15.34 -4.74 -2.11
N LEU A 66 -14.79 -5.77 -2.76
CA LEU A 66 -13.78 -5.63 -3.82
C LEU A 66 -14.32 -4.93 -5.06
N ALA A 67 -15.61 -5.06 -5.36
CA ALA A 67 -16.24 -4.38 -6.50
C ALA A 67 -16.22 -2.85 -6.38
N THR A 68 -15.89 -2.32 -5.21
CA THR A 68 -15.76 -0.87 -4.96
C THR A 68 -14.35 -0.34 -5.19
N VAL A 69 -13.38 -1.22 -5.50
CA VAL A 69 -11.97 -0.89 -5.66
C VAL A 69 -11.57 -1.01 -7.13
N ASP A 70 -11.06 0.07 -7.70
CA ASP A 70 -10.42 0.03 -9.00
C ASP A 70 -8.99 -0.52 -8.88
N ILE A 71 -8.78 -1.75 -9.36
CA ILE A 71 -7.46 -2.38 -9.36
C ILE A 71 -6.59 -1.71 -10.42
N TYR A 72 -5.37 -1.31 -10.04
CA TYR A 72 -4.44 -0.72 -11.00
C TYR A 72 -3.95 -1.75 -12.01
N PRO A 73 -4.09 -1.49 -13.33
CA PRO A 73 -3.70 -2.46 -14.35
C PRO A 73 -2.20 -2.73 -14.34
N ARG A 74 -1.82 -4.00 -14.50
CA ARG A 74 -0.41 -4.42 -14.53
C ARG A 74 0.37 -3.89 -15.73
N ASP A 75 -0.33 -3.54 -16.80
CA ASP A 75 0.20 -2.98 -18.05
C ASP A 75 0.07 -1.45 -18.12
N ALA A 76 -0.45 -0.81 -17.06
CA ALA A 76 -0.47 0.64 -16.96
C ALA A 76 0.93 1.22 -16.74
N VAL A 77 1.06 2.53 -16.95
CA VAL A 77 2.32 3.26 -16.72
C VAL A 77 2.85 3.06 -15.30
N PRO A 78 4.17 3.09 -15.08
CA PRO A 78 4.71 3.03 -13.73
C PRO A 78 4.21 4.17 -12.84
N VAL A 79 3.85 3.83 -11.61
CA VAL A 79 3.38 4.79 -10.60
C VAL A 79 4.24 4.72 -9.35
N PHE A 80 4.63 5.89 -8.87
CA PHE A 80 5.45 6.08 -7.67
C PHE A 80 4.61 6.73 -6.59
N VAL A 81 4.55 6.09 -5.43
CA VAL A 81 3.75 6.55 -4.30
C VAL A 81 4.62 6.79 -3.07
N GLY A 82 4.08 7.59 -2.14
CA GLY A 82 4.64 7.77 -0.80
C GLY A 82 3.53 7.59 0.24
N HIS A 83 3.70 8.20 1.42
CA HIS A 83 2.71 8.22 2.50
C HIS A 83 2.38 6.85 3.13
N TYR A 84 3.04 5.78 2.69
CA TYR A 84 2.74 4.42 3.14
C TYR A 84 3.57 3.97 4.33
N TRP A 85 4.56 4.78 4.76
CA TRP A 85 5.39 4.49 5.94
C TRP A 85 5.92 3.06 5.95
N LEU A 86 6.41 2.58 4.81
CA LEU A 86 6.93 1.23 4.69
C LEU A 86 8.22 1.08 5.52
N THR A 87 8.59 -0.16 5.79
CA THR A 87 9.82 -0.53 6.47
C THR A 87 10.49 -1.69 5.72
N GLY A 88 11.70 -2.07 6.14
CA GLY A 88 12.44 -3.17 5.49
C GLY A 88 13.29 -2.70 4.31
N THR A 89 13.45 -3.57 3.31
CA THR A 89 14.27 -3.33 2.11
C THR A 89 13.40 -2.79 0.97
N PRO A 90 13.77 -1.65 0.36
CA PRO A 90 13.05 -1.11 -0.79
C PRO A 90 12.96 -2.08 -1.96
N THR A 91 11.74 -2.36 -2.40
CA THR A 91 11.43 -3.24 -3.53
C THR A 91 10.15 -2.76 -4.22
N PRO A 92 9.96 -3.04 -5.53
CA PRO A 92 8.69 -2.75 -6.19
C PRO A 92 7.53 -3.45 -5.47
N LEU A 93 6.41 -2.73 -5.32
CA LEU A 93 5.17 -3.28 -4.78
C LEU A 93 4.46 -4.19 -5.79
N ALA A 94 4.60 -3.85 -7.08
CA ALA A 94 4.22 -4.66 -8.23
C ALA A 94 5.16 -4.33 -9.40
N ALA A 95 4.98 -4.98 -10.55
CA ALA A 95 5.80 -4.74 -11.74
C ALA A 95 5.85 -3.26 -12.17
N ASN A 96 4.77 -2.51 -11.96
CA ASN A 96 4.64 -1.10 -12.33
C ASN A 96 4.28 -0.18 -11.15
N VAL A 97 4.49 -0.63 -9.90
CA VAL A 97 4.17 0.17 -8.70
C VAL A 97 5.36 0.18 -7.75
N ALA A 98 5.83 1.36 -7.36
CA ALA A 98 6.88 1.52 -6.36
C ALA A 98 6.45 2.52 -5.28
N CYS A 99 6.86 2.25 -4.04
CA CYS A 99 6.79 3.22 -2.96
C CYS A 99 8.19 3.74 -2.67
N THR A 100 8.34 5.04 -2.38
CA THR A 100 9.61 5.62 -1.91
C THR A 100 9.54 6.12 -0.47
N ASP A 101 8.40 5.94 0.20
CA ASP A 101 8.24 6.27 1.61
C ASP A 101 8.54 5.05 2.50
N TYR A 102 9.79 4.99 2.97
CA TYR A 102 10.27 3.97 3.91
C TYR A 102 10.53 4.55 5.29
N SER A 103 9.63 5.42 5.76
CA SER A 103 9.67 5.96 7.12
C SER A 103 10.96 6.71 7.47
N GLY A 104 11.62 7.36 6.51
CA GLY A 104 12.88 8.09 6.73
C GLY A 104 12.81 9.23 7.75
N ALA A 105 11.60 9.63 8.20
CA ALA A 105 11.42 10.58 9.30
C ALA A 105 11.33 9.91 10.69
N LYS A 106 11.41 8.58 10.77
CA LYS A 106 11.25 7.76 11.99
C LYS A 106 12.21 6.56 11.94
N ASP A 107 13.51 6.80 12.00
CA ASP A 107 14.57 5.77 12.03
C ASP A 107 14.46 4.76 10.86
N GLY A 108 14.01 5.24 9.71
CA GLY A 108 13.76 4.43 8.52
C GLY A 108 14.84 4.62 7.46
N LYS A 109 14.40 4.70 6.21
CA LYS A 109 15.27 4.93 5.06
C LYS A 109 14.79 6.13 4.26
N LEU A 110 15.72 6.98 3.86
CA LEU A 110 15.50 7.96 2.81
C LEU A 110 15.74 7.27 1.47
N VAL A 111 14.67 7.06 0.70
CA VAL A 111 14.68 6.21 -0.50
C VAL A 111 14.41 7.05 -1.76
N ALA A 112 15.17 6.77 -2.80
CA ALA A 112 14.95 7.25 -4.15
C ALA A 112 14.89 6.06 -5.13
N TYR A 113 14.14 6.21 -6.22
CA TYR A 113 14.14 5.27 -7.33
C TYR A 113 14.68 5.96 -8.58
N ARG A 114 15.65 5.35 -9.27
CA ARG A 114 16.18 5.88 -10.54
C ARG A 114 15.39 5.29 -11.71
N TRP A 115 14.38 6.02 -12.18
CA TRP A 115 13.61 5.62 -13.36
C TRP A 115 14.35 6.01 -14.65
N ASP A 116 14.57 5.04 -15.54
CA ASP A 116 15.26 5.22 -16.82
C ASP A 116 14.30 5.04 -18.02
N GLY A 117 12.99 5.15 -17.78
CA GLY A 117 11.94 4.99 -18.81
C GLY A 117 11.39 3.57 -18.96
N GLU A 118 11.78 2.63 -18.10
CA GLU A 118 11.28 1.25 -18.12
C GLU A 118 9.81 1.15 -17.68
N SER A 119 9.09 0.16 -18.22
CA SER A 119 7.72 -0.19 -17.80
C SER A 119 7.68 -1.17 -16.63
N GLU A 120 8.70 -2.02 -16.50
CA GLU A 120 8.87 -2.95 -15.37
C GLU A 120 9.93 -2.43 -14.41
N LEU A 121 9.50 -2.13 -13.19
CA LEU A 121 10.35 -1.60 -12.13
C LEU A 121 11.24 -2.70 -11.55
N SER A 122 12.46 -2.32 -11.16
CA SER A 122 13.47 -3.26 -10.64
C SER A 122 13.96 -2.86 -9.25
N ALA A 123 14.16 -3.85 -8.39
CA ALA A 123 14.74 -3.66 -7.06
C ALA A 123 16.14 -3.01 -7.11
N ASP A 124 16.93 -3.29 -8.15
CA ASP A 124 18.31 -2.78 -8.29
C ASP A 124 18.38 -1.26 -8.59
N LYS A 125 17.24 -0.64 -8.89
CA LYS A 125 17.12 0.80 -9.17
C LYS A 125 16.67 1.63 -7.95
N PHE A 126 16.43 0.96 -6.82
CA PHE A 126 16.25 1.64 -5.55
C PHE A 126 17.61 2.03 -4.97
N HIS A 127 17.71 3.26 -4.50
CA HIS A 127 18.87 3.80 -3.80
C HIS A 127 18.40 4.38 -2.47
N TRP A 128 19.10 4.07 -1.37
CA TRP A 128 18.69 4.55 -0.07
C TRP A 128 19.85 4.70 0.90
N VAL A 129 19.63 5.54 1.90
CA VAL A 129 20.47 5.67 3.09
C VAL A 129 19.59 5.46 4.33
N GLU A 130 20.18 4.92 5.39
CA GLU A 130 19.51 4.86 6.69
C GLU A 130 19.47 6.27 7.30
N THR A 131 18.38 6.57 8.00
CA THR A 131 18.20 7.86 8.68
C THR A 131 18.42 7.66 10.17
N GLU A 132 19.31 8.46 10.75
CA GLU A 132 19.62 8.53 12.18
C GLU A 132 18.58 9.33 12.99
#